data_AF-A0A7S3RS72-F1
#
_entry.id   AF-A0A7S3RS72-F1
#
_cell.length_a   1.000
_cell.length_b   1.000
_cell.length_c   1.000
_cell.angle_alpha   90.00
_cell.angle_beta   90.00
_cell.angle_gamma   90.00
#
_symmetry.space_group_name_H-M   'P 1'
#
loop_
_entity.id
_entity.type
_entity.pdbx_description
1 polymer ?
#
loop_
_entity_poly.entity_id
_entity_poly.type
_entity_poly.pdbx_seq_one_letter_code
_entity_poly.pdbx_strand_id
1 'polypeptide(L)'
;VVTENIGSTKCDYGGPYHLAMNSGIFVRVWKKVIRDEMFIMHGWTVKVDPDAVFLPDRLRDQVRLSNPDANVYLNNCDQGLHGPIEVIARGGMETFRKGISQCKKELSKEFTWAG
;
A
#
# COMPACT_ATOMS: atom_id res chain seq x y z
N VAL A 1 8.91 -14.93 -10.51
CA VAL A 1 8.80 -13.47 -10.28
C VAL A 1 8.00 -12.91 -11.43
N VAL A 2 6.86 -12.29 -11.16
CA VAL A 2 6.04 -11.62 -12.18
C VAL A 2 6.39 -10.14 -12.10
N THR A 3 6.73 -9.54 -13.24
CA THR A 3 6.93 -8.10 -13.37
C THR A 3 5.84 -7.55 -14.26
N GLU A 4 5.25 -6.44 -13.86
CA GLU A 4 4.14 -5.84 -14.60
C GLU A 4 4.33 -4.35 -14.83
N ASN A 5 3.83 -3.89 -15.99
CA ASN A 5 3.83 -2.49 -16.35
C ASN A 5 2.62 -1.78 -15.70
N ILE A 6 2.90 -0.72 -14.93
CA ILE A 6 1.91 0.11 -14.21
C ILE A 6 1.71 1.50 -14.85
N GLY A 7 2.29 1.70 -16.04
CA GLY A 7 2.39 2.98 -16.72
C GLY A 7 3.53 3.85 -16.17
N SER A 8 3.52 5.13 -16.55
CA SER A 8 4.48 6.11 -16.07
C SER A 8 4.42 6.26 -14.54
N THR A 9 5.58 6.34 -13.91
CA THR A 9 5.75 6.66 -12.48
C THR A 9 6.18 8.12 -12.26
N LYS A 10 6.19 8.94 -13.31
CA LYS A 10 6.43 10.38 -13.20
C LYS A 10 5.23 11.04 -12.51
N CYS A 11 5.51 11.90 -11.54
CA CYS A 11 4.54 12.77 -10.88
C CYS A 11 5.16 14.15 -10.63
N ASP A 12 4.29 15.12 -10.37
CA ASP A 12 4.70 16.47 -9.99
C ASP A 12 4.98 16.56 -8.48
N TYR A 13 5.61 17.65 -8.06
CA TYR A 13 5.81 17.99 -6.65
C TYR A 13 4.85 19.10 -6.24
N GLY A 14 4.26 19.02 -5.05
CA GLY A 14 3.22 19.95 -4.62
C GLY A 14 2.96 19.97 -3.11
N GLY A 15 1.94 20.73 -2.72
CA GLY A 15 1.55 20.92 -1.32
C GLY A 15 2.49 21.82 -0.51
N PRO A 16 2.16 22.08 0.77
CA PRO A 16 2.91 23.00 1.64
C PRO A 16 4.34 22.55 1.94
N TYR A 17 4.63 21.26 1.74
CA TYR A 17 5.93 20.63 2.02
C TYR A 17 6.70 20.24 0.76
N HIS A 18 6.21 20.60 -0.44
CA HIS A 18 6.83 20.28 -1.73
C HIS A 18 7.18 18.78 -1.90
N LEU A 19 6.19 17.92 -1.66
CA LEU A 19 6.34 16.47 -1.72
C LEU A 19 5.89 15.92 -3.07
N ALA A 20 6.33 14.70 -3.41
CA ALA A 20 5.91 14.02 -4.63
C ALA A 20 4.41 13.66 -4.58
N MET A 21 3.65 14.08 -5.58
CA MET A 21 2.21 13.82 -5.70
C MET A 21 1.95 12.43 -6.32
N ASN A 22 2.44 11.38 -5.67
CA ASN A 22 2.50 10.02 -6.20
C ASN A 22 1.31 9.13 -5.82
N SER A 23 0.34 9.62 -5.03
CA SER A 23 -0.87 8.88 -4.63
C SER A 23 -1.59 8.22 -5.82
N GLY A 24 -1.68 8.93 -6.95
CA GLY A 24 -2.29 8.40 -8.17
C GLY A 24 -1.55 7.21 -8.79
N ILE A 25 -0.22 7.13 -8.62
CA ILE A 25 0.60 6.00 -9.05
C ILE A 25 0.29 4.78 -8.17
N PHE A 26 0.34 4.95 -6.85
CA PHE A 26 0.08 3.84 -5.91
C PHE A 26 -1.34 3.30 -6.01
N VAL A 27 -2.36 4.14 -6.26
CA VAL A 27 -3.72 3.64 -6.52
C VAL A 27 -3.77 2.74 -7.77
N ARG A 28 -2.99 3.04 -8.82
CA ARG A 28 -2.92 2.15 -10.00
C ARG A 28 -2.25 0.82 -9.65
N VAL A 29 -1.15 0.86 -8.90
CA VAL A 29 -0.43 -0.33 -8.43
C VAL A 29 -1.35 -1.21 -7.60
N TRP A 30 -1.98 -0.66 -6.58
CA TRP A 30 -2.87 -1.42 -5.70
C TRP A 30 -4.08 -2.00 -6.44
N LYS A 31 -4.68 -1.25 -7.38
CA LYS A 31 -5.73 -1.80 -8.25
C LYS A 31 -5.25 -2.97 -9.12
N LYS A 32 -3.98 -2.96 -9.54
CA LYS A 32 -3.36 -4.06 -10.28
C LYS A 32 -3.24 -5.30 -9.38
N VAL A 33 -2.60 -5.15 -8.22
CA VAL A 33 -2.48 -6.21 -7.19
C VAL A 33 -3.83 -6.81 -6.80
N ILE A 34 -4.84 -5.95 -6.61
CA ILE A 34 -6.21 -6.37 -6.29
C ILE A 34 -6.83 -7.20 -7.42
N ARG A 35 -6.68 -6.75 -8.67
CA ARG A 35 -7.25 -7.44 -9.85
C ARG A 35 -6.57 -8.78 -10.10
N ASP A 36 -5.29 -8.88 -9.81
CA ASP A 36 -4.53 -10.11 -10.05
C ASP A 36 -4.72 -11.14 -8.92
N GLU A 37 -5.36 -10.74 -7.80
CA GLU A 37 -5.85 -11.58 -6.70
C GLU A 37 -4.81 -12.49 -6.01
N MET A 38 -3.52 -12.35 -6.33
CA MET A 38 -2.45 -13.14 -5.73
C MET A 38 -2.40 -12.99 -4.20
N PHE A 39 -2.80 -11.84 -3.67
CA PHE A 39 -2.82 -11.59 -2.23
C PHE A 39 -3.73 -12.56 -1.45
N ILE A 40 -4.75 -13.15 -2.10
CA ILE A 40 -5.68 -14.11 -1.48
C ILE A 40 -4.94 -15.39 -1.08
N MET A 41 -3.92 -15.78 -1.84
CA MET A 41 -3.14 -17.00 -1.60
C MET A 41 -2.08 -16.82 -0.50
N HIS A 42 -1.90 -15.61 0.02
CA HIS A 42 -0.88 -15.28 1.01
C HIS A 42 -1.53 -14.72 2.28
N GLY A 43 -0.92 -14.98 3.44
CA GLY A 43 -1.45 -14.45 4.71
C GLY A 43 -1.18 -12.95 4.89
N TRP A 44 -0.12 -12.45 4.23
CA TRP A 44 0.39 -11.10 4.39
C TRP A 44 0.87 -10.56 3.04
N THR A 45 0.56 -9.29 2.78
CA THR A 45 1.06 -8.51 1.64
C THR A 45 1.99 -7.43 2.17
N VAL A 46 3.14 -7.26 1.50
CA VAL A 46 4.17 -6.30 1.89
C VAL A 46 4.47 -5.39 0.72
N LYS A 47 4.26 -4.08 0.88
CA LYS A 47 4.83 -3.05 0.00
C LYS A 47 6.20 -2.68 0.56
N VAL A 48 7.21 -2.62 -0.29
CA VAL A 48 8.57 -2.19 0.07
C VAL A 48 9.08 -1.21 -0.97
N ASP A 49 9.74 -0.15 -0.52
CA ASP A 49 10.39 0.81 -1.40
C ASP A 49 11.70 0.24 -2.01
N PRO A 50 12.12 0.66 -3.21
CA PRO A 50 13.27 0.06 -3.90
C PRO A 50 14.63 0.23 -3.18
N ASP A 51 14.74 1.22 -2.30
CA ASP A 51 15.93 1.55 -1.52
C ASP A 51 15.92 0.96 -0.10
N ALA A 52 14.88 0.19 0.25
CA ALA A 52 14.75 -0.41 1.57
C ALA A 52 15.43 -1.78 1.66
N VAL A 53 16.15 -2.02 2.76
CA VAL A 53 16.62 -3.37 3.11
C VAL A 53 15.49 -4.09 3.84
N PHE A 54 14.83 -5.01 3.14
CA PHE A 54 13.78 -5.85 3.73
C PHE A 54 14.35 -7.16 4.27
N LEU A 55 14.05 -7.50 5.53
CA LEU A 55 14.44 -8.73 6.22
C LEU A 55 13.20 -9.60 6.47
N PRO A 56 12.81 -10.49 5.53
CA PRO A 56 11.55 -11.22 5.60
C PRO A 56 11.39 -12.09 6.85
N ASP A 57 12.48 -12.67 7.36
CA ASP A 57 12.44 -13.55 8.54
C ASP A 57 12.02 -12.80 9.80
N ARG A 58 12.48 -11.54 9.95
CA ARG A 58 12.03 -10.69 11.05
C ARG A 58 10.53 -10.46 10.99
N LEU A 59 9.98 -10.22 9.80
CA LEU A 59 8.54 -10.04 9.65
C LEU A 59 7.78 -11.32 10.00
N ARG A 60 8.24 -12.49 9.53
CA ARG A 60 7.63 -13.78 9.87
C ARG A 60 7.53 -13.98 11.38
N ASP A 61 8.58 -13.63 12.11
CA ASP A 61 8.57 -13.72 13.56
C ASP A 61 7.58 -12.76 14.23
N GLN A 62 7.44 -11.55 13.70
CA GLN A 62 6.48 -10.54 14.22
C GLN A 62 5.03 -10.99 14.04
N VAL A 63 4.70 -11.59 12.90
CA VAL A 63 3.31 -11.96 12.55
C VAL A 63 2.95 -13.41 12.87
N ARG A 64 3.88 -14.20 13.45
CA ARG A 64 3.72 -15.65 13.65
C ARG A 64 2.46 -16.05 14.42
N LEU A 65 2.04 -15.22 15.38
CA LEU A 65 0.87 -15.47 16.22
C LEU A 65 -0.38 -14.71 15.75
N SER A 66 -0.26 -13.90 14.70
CA SER A 66 -1.33 -13.06 14.19
C SER A 66 -2.24 -13.86 13.24
N ASN A 67 -3.55 -13.60 13.31
CA ASN A 67 -4.50 -14.16 12.35
C ASN A 67 -4.41 -13.39 11.01
N PRO A 68 -3.96 -14.02 9.91
CA PRO A 68 -3.88 -13.36 8.61
C PRO A 68 -5.25 -12.99 8.02
N ASP A 69 -6.34 -13.62 8.46
CA ASP A 69 -7.69 -13.32 7.98
C ASP A 69 -8.36 -12.16 8.76
N ALA A 70 -7.69 -11.62 9.79
CA ALA A 70 -8.15 -10.43 10.48
C ALA A 70 -7.98 -9.17 9.61
N ASN A 71 -8.86 -8.18 9.83
CA ASN A 71 -8.83 -6.89 9.14
C ASN A 71 -7.76 -5.97 9.74
N VAL A 72 -6.49 -6.36 9.62
CA VAL A 72 -5.36 -5.67 10.27
C VAL A 72 -4.27 -5.27 9.28
N TYR A 73 -3.59 -4.18 9.60
CA TYR A 73 -2.29 -3.80 9.06
C TYR A 73 -1.35 -3.51 10.23
N LEU A 74 -0.04 -3.62 10.01
CA LEU A 74 0.94 -3.28 11.04
C LEU A 74 1.15 -1.77 11.06
N ASN A 75 0.71 -1.12 12.13
CA ASN A 75 0.91 0.31 12.29
C ASN A 75 2.38 0.61 12.63
N ASN A 76 3.06 1.40 11.80
CA ASN A 76 4.47 1.74 11.97
C ASN A 76 4.70 3.25 12.22
N CYS A 77 3.63 4.04 12.34
CA CYS A 77 3.68 5.46 12.68
C CYS A 77 2.40 5.87 13.44
N ASP A 78 2.41 6.97 14.21
CA ASP A 78 1.21 7.43 14.94
C ASP A 78 0.01 7.73 14.02
N GLN A 79 0.25 7.90 12.71
CA GLN A 79 -0.76 8.20 11.70
C GLN A 79 -1.06 7.04 10.74
N GLY A 80 -0.64 5.80 11.06
CA GLY A 80 -0.90 4.63 10.22
C GLY A 80 0.34 4.17 9.45
N LEU A 81 0.11 3.64 8.24
CA LEU A 81 1.17 3.16 7.35
C LEU A 81 2.00 4.33 6.81
N HIS A 82 3.30 4.34 7.10
CA HIS A 82 4.21 5.39 6.65
C HIS A 82 5.60 4.84 6.29
N GLY A 83 6.24 5.44 5.29
CA GLY A 83 7.63 5.18 4.95
C GLY A 83 7.87 3.92 4.10
N PRO A 84 9.04 3.26 4.26
CA PRO A 84 9.57 2.36 3.23
C PRO A 84 8.97 0.95 3.25
N ILE A 85 8.08 0.65 4.20
CA ILE A 85 7.44 -0.65 4.33
C ILE A 85 5.99 -0.49 4.81
N GLU A 86 5.09 -1.23 4.17
CA GLU A 86 3.69 -1.31 4.56
C GLU A 86 3.28 -2.79 4.57
N VAL A 87 2.68 -3.24 5.68
CA VAL A 87 2.35 -4.66 5.89
C VAL A 87 0.87 -4.81 6.20
N ILE A 88 0.16 -5.57 5.36
CA ILE A 88 -1.29 -5.71 5.42
C ILE A 88 -1.64 -7.20 5.45
N ALA A 89 -2.46 -7.63 6.41
CA ALA A 89 -2.96 -9.00 6.48
C ALA A 89 -3.97 -9.25 5.34
N ARG A 90 -4.24 -10.52 5.01
CA ARG A 90 -5.23 -10.88 3.98
C ARG A 90 -6.61 -10.25 4.23
N GLY A 91 -7.12 -10.29 5.46
CA GLY A 91 -8.39 -9.63 5.81
C GLY A 91 -8.33 -8.09 5.64
N GLY A 92 -7.17 -7.50 5.95
CA GLY A 92 -6.90 -6.08 5.69
C GLY A 92 -6.92 -5.75 4.19
N MET A 93 -6.31 -6.60 3.36
CA MET A 93 -6.34 -6.46 1.90
C MET A 93 -7.75 -6.62 1.32
N GLU A 94 -8.57 -7.50 1.88
CA GLU A 94 -9.99 -7.62 1.50
C GLU A 94 -10.80 -6.37 1.82
N THR A 95 -10.53 -5.76 2.98
CA THR A 95 -11.12 -4.49 3.37
C THR A 95 -10.67 -3.37 2.43
N PHE A 96 -9.37 -3.32 2.13
CA PHE A 96 -8.80 -2.33 1.22
C PHE A 96 -9.33 -2.48 -0.22
N ARG A 97 -9.46 -3.71 -0.72
CA ARG A 97 -10.07 -4.04 -2.02
C ARG A 97 -11.46 -3.43 -2.16
N LYS A 98 -12.30 -3.55 -1.13
CA LYS A 98 -13.67 -3.00 -1.12
C LYS A 98 -13.68 -1.47 -1.01
N GLY A 99 -12.72 -0.90 -0.28
CA GLY A 99 -12.68 0.54 0.04
C GLY A 99 -11.92 1.43 -0.96
N ILE A 100 -10.95 0.90 -1.72
CA ILE A 100 -9.98 1.74 -2.48
C ILE A 100 -10.63 2.76 -3.43
N SER A 101 -11.77 2.41 -4.05
CA SER A 101 -12.50 3.31 -4.93
C SER A 101 -13.19 4.44 -4.17
N GLN A 102 -13.74 4.14 -2.98
CA GLN A 102 -14.30 5.14 -2.08
C GLN A 102 -13.20 6.07 -1.54
N CYS A 103 -12.07 5.50 -1.08
CA CYS A 103 -10.92 6.28 -0.61
C CYS A 103 -10.43 7.26 -1.68
N LYS A 104 -10.32 6.83 -2.94
CA LYS A 104 -9.91 7.73 -4.05
C LYS A 104 -10.88 8.91 -4.23
N LYS A 105 -12.18 8.70 -4.02
CA LYS A 105 -13.21 9.73 -4.14
C LYS A 105 -13.17 10.71 -2.96
N GLU A 106 -13.16 10.18 -1.75
CA GLU A 106 -13.22 10.96 -0.51
C GLU A 106 -11.93 11.73 -0.25
N LEU A 107 -10.78 11.13 -0.58
CA LEU A 107 -9.46 11.74 -0.45
C LEU A 107 -9.01 12.43 -1.73
N SER A 108 -9.94 12.96 -2.54
CA SER A 108 -9.62 13.61 -3.83
C SER A 108 -8.57 14.72 -3.71
N LYS A 109 -8.51 15.42 -2.57
CA LYS A 109 -7.51 16.45 -2.27
C LYS A 109 -6.06 15.92 -2.26
N GLU A 110 -5.86 14.63 -1.93
CA GLU A 110 -4.54 13.98 -1.99
C GLU A 110 -4.03 13.77 -3.43
N PHE A 111 -4.92 13.91 -4.43
CA PHE A 111 -4.60 13.66 -5.84
C PHE A 111 -4.49 14.94 -6.66
N THR A 112 -5.11 16.01 -6.20
CA THR A 112 -5.09 17.31 -6.87
C THR A 112 -4.70 18.35 -5.85
N TRP A 113 -3.47 18.85 -5.93
CA TRP A 113 -3.17 20.13 -5.32
C TRP A 113 -3.84 21.22 -6.16
N ALA A 114 -5.12 21.46 -5.90
CA ALA A 114 -5.72 22.75 -6.14
C ALA A 114 -5.51 23.53 -4.84
N GLY A 115 -4.76 24.62 -4.90
CA GLY A 115 -4.67 25.56 -3.79
C GLY A 115 -6.04 26.05 -3.34
#